data_AF-A0A183M3W4-F1
#
_entry.id   AF-A0A183M3W4-F1
#
_cell.length_a   1.000
_cell.length_b   1.000
_cell.length_c   1.000
_cell.angle_alpha   90.00
_cell.angle_beta   90.00
_cell.angle_gamma   90.00
#
_symmetry.space_group_name_H-M   'P 1'
#
loop_
_entity.id
_entity.type
_entity.pdbx_description
1 polymer ?
#
loop_
_entity_poly.entity_id
_entity_poly.type
_entity_poly.pdbx_seq_one_letter_code
_entity_poly.pdbx_strand_id
1 'polypeptide(L)'
;MSNIYHPYRVLGLCSSDVPFVVKYIPNSSAYYAVVPTGERFNIYKLPRLTLIGTSDPLESPIKCFTSCGNVLVAASGETIYIFRNSRYLLQRLQHHTNIITHLCSLEDSFLVSVDEGGLTQVWNSKSWEIVSHIKFSTKAFCVTSLINPINYKNKVLFGSYQGSLQLWDVVSKKLIYWFKGFDSAVTCLQQAPAFNVCAIGLADGRVVIHNLKYDITLMTFAQDGGAITSIGFRSGMFGLIL
;
A
#
# COMPACT_ATOMS: atom_id res chain seq x y z
N MET A 1 33.61 1.78 -10.82
CA MET A 1 33.24 3.15 -10.44
C MET A 1 34.39 4.08 -10.80
N SER A 2 34.13 5.26 -11.35
CA SER A 2 35.18 6.23 -11.71
C SER A 2 35.77 6.89 -10.46
N ASN A 3 37.09 7.02 -10.37
CA ASN A 3 37.75 7.73 -9.27
C ASN A 3 37.50 9.25 -9.24
N ILE A 4 36.85 9.80 -10.29
CA ILE A 4 36.70 11.24 -10.50
C ILE A 4 35.28 11.71 -10.18
N TYR A 5 34.25 10.98 -10.62
CA TYR A 5 32.86 11.36 -10.39
C TYR A 5 32.21 10.43 -9.37
N HIS A 6 31.70 11.03 -8.29
CA HIS A 6 30.85 10.37 -7.32
C HIS A 6 29.41 10.87 -7.47
N PRO A 7 28.42 9.98 -7.60
CA PRO A 7 27.02 10.38 -7.68
C PRO A 7 26.59 11.07 -6.37
N TYR A 8 26.08 12.30 -6.48
CA TYR A 8 25.62 13.09 -5.32
C TYR A 8 24.10 13.07 -5.19
N ARG A 9 23.38 13.86 -6.01
CA ARG A 9 21.91 13.88 -6.05
C ARG A 9 21.38 14.32 -7.41
N VAL A 10 20.21 13.79 -7.78
CA VAL A 10 19.42 14.29 -8.90
C VAL A 10 18.54 15.43 -8.38
N LEU A 11 18.53 16.57 -9.09
CA LEU A 11 17.67 17.70 -8.79
C LEU A 11 16.41 17.65 -9.65
N GLY A 12 15.25 18.01 -9.08
CA GLY A 12 13.99 18.16 -9.83
C GLY A 12 13.03 16.98 -9.80
N LEU A 13 13.39 15.83 -9.23
CA LEU A 13 12.46 14.71 -9.03
C LEU A 13 11.77 14.82 -7.67
N CYS A 14 10.48 15.18 -7.67
CA CYS A 14 9.72 15.44 -6.45
C CYS A 14 8.79 14.29 -6.04
N SER A 15 8.28 13.50 -6.99
CA SER A 15 7.38 12.37 -6.76
C SER A 15 7.47 11.34 -7.88
N SER A 16 7.07 10.10 -7.57
CA SER A 16 6.78 9.05 -8.55
C SER A 16 5.30 8.66 -8.52
N ASP A 17 4.91 7.64 -9.29
CA ASP A 17 3.56 7.06 -9.28
C ASP A 17 3.24 6.28 -7.99
N VAL A 18 4.24 6.09 -7.12
CA VAL A 18 4.07 5.37 -5.86
C VAL A 18 3.47 6.30 -4.81
N PRO A 19 2.39 5.90 -4.12
CA PRO A 19 1.80 6.72 -3.07
C PRO A 19 2.80 7.12 -1.99
N PHE A 20 2.77 8.40 -1.61
CA PHE A 20 3.57 8.92 -0.50
C PHE A 20 2.91 8.61 0.84
N VAL A 21 3.71 8.60 1.90
CA VAL A 21 3.24 8.35 3.27
C VAL A 21 3.37 9.62 4.09
N VAL A 22 2.30 10.03 4.78
CA VAL A 22 2.32 11.14 5.72
C VAL A 22 2.42 10.60 7.14
N LYS A 23 3.42 11.05 7.90
CA LYS A 23 3.59 10.68 9.31
C LYS A 23 3.61 11.91 10.21
N TYR A 24 2.90 11.83 11.32
CA TYR A 24 3.06 12.77 12.42
C TYR A 24 4.20 12.30 13.34
N ILE A 25 5.13 13.19 13.66
CA ILE A 25 6.21 12.89 14.62
C ILE A 25 5.98 13.71 15.89
N PRO A 26 5.52 13.08 17.00
CA PRO A 26 5.15 13.78 18.23
C PRO A 26 6.27 14.67 18.78
N ASN A 27 7.52 14.19 18.79
CA ASN A 27 8.67 14.92 19.34
C ASN A 27 8.94 16.26 18.65
N SER A 28 8.56 16.40 17.38
CA SER A 28 8.75 17.64 16.63
C SER A 28 7.45 18.40 16.40
N SER A 29 6.32 17.86 16.89
CA SER A 29 4.96 18.36 16.68
C SER A 29 4.67 18.76 15.25
N ALA A 30 5.19 17.98 14.29
CA ALA A 30 5.11 18.28 12.87
C ALA A 30 4.76 17.04 12.05
N TYR A 31 4.11 17.28 10.91
CA TYR A 31 3.87 16.27 9.90
C TYR A 31 5.02 16.22 8.91
N TYR A 32 5.30 15.03 8.42
CA TYR A 32 6.34 14.76 7.44
C TYR A 32 5.71 13.98 6.30
N ALA A 33 5.90 14.45 5.07
CA ALA A 33 5.56 13.70 3.88
C ALA A 33 6.81 12.97 3.39
N VAL A 34 6.73 11.65 3.29
CA VAL A 34 7.82 10.82 2.78
C VAL A 34 7.42 10.30 1.41
N VAL A 35 8.15 10.76 0.40
CA VAL A 35 7.76 10.63 -1.01
C VAL A 35 8.80 9.79 -1.75
N PRO A 36 8.42 8.61 -2.26
CA PRO A 36 9.27 7.82 -3.15
C PRO A 36 9.59 8.58 -4.44
N THR A 37 10.84 8.48 -4.87
CA THR A 37 11.40 9.14 -6.06
C THR A 37 12.37 8.16 -6.72
N GLY A 38 11.82 7.16 -7.40
CA GLY A 38 12.61 6.07 -8.00
C GLY A 38 13.25 5.19 -6.93
N GLU A 39 14.57 5.07 -6.95
CA GLU A 39 15.38 4.25 -6.01
C GLU A 39 15.55 4.89 -4.63
N ARG A 40 15.10 6.13 -4.44
CA ARG A 40 15.23 6.87 -3.17
C ARG A 40 13.86 7.35 -2.72
N PHE A 41 13.77 7.84 -1.49
CA PHE A 41 12.63 8.65 -1.05
C PHE A 41 13.09 9.95 -0.40
N ASN A 42 12.32 11.01 -0.60
CA ASN A 42 12.53 12.33 -0.02
C ASN A 42 11.64 12.53 1.20
N ILE A 43 12.12 13.31 2.17
CA ILE A 43 11.40 13.63 3.40
C ILE A 43 11.16 15.13 3.44
N TYR A 44 9.89 15.52 3.43
CA TYR A 44 9.46 16.92 3.46
C TYR A 44 8.78 17.26 4.78
N LYS A 45 9.15 18.38 5.39
CA LYS A 45 8.46 18.95 6.56
C LYS A 45 7.20 19.68 6.11
N LEU A 46 6.06 19.30 6.63
CA LEU A 46 4.80 20.02 6.43
C LEU A 46 4.61 21.13 7.49
N PRO A 47 3.85 22.20 7.17
CA PRO A 47 3.13 22.44 5.91
C PRO A 47 3.99 23.06 4.80
N ARG A 48 5.20 23.56 5.12
CA ARG A 48 6.04 24.33 4.17
C ARG A 48 6.71 23.51 3.07
N LEU A 49 6.48 22.19 3.02
CA LEU A 49 7.14 21.24 2.11
C LEU A 49 8.66 21.41 2.04
N THR A 50 9.28 21.70 3.19
CA THR A 50 10.74 21.91 3.25
C THR A 50 11.45 20.56 3.17
N LEU A 51 12.30 20.36 2.16
CA LEU A 51 13.10 19.14 2.05
C LEU A 51 14.08 19.06 3.24
N ILE A 52 13.95 18.01 4.04
CA ILE A 52 14.77 17.76 5.23
C ILE A 52 15.91 16.80 4.89
N GLY A 53 15.65 15.84 4.02
CA GLY A 53 16.62 14.84 3.64
C GLY A 53 16.09 13.88 2.59
N THR A 54 17.01 13.06 2.09
CA THR A 54 16.78 12.04 1.08
C THR A 54 17.41 10.74 1.58
N SER A 55 16.79 9.61 1.30
CA SER A 55 17.34 8.29 1.63
C SER A 55 18.55 7.95 0.75
N ASP A 56 19.35 7.00 1.22
CA ASP A 56 20.31 6.31 0.36
C ASP A 56 19.55 5.57 -0.77
N PRO A 57 20.18 5.40 -1.95
CA PRO A 57 19.59 4.63 -3.04
C PRO A 57 19.42 3.16 -2.64
N LEU A 58 18.26 2.62 -2.96
CA LEU A 58 17.98 1.19 -2.91
C LEU A 58 18.47 0.52 -4.20
N GLU A 59 18.47 -0.81 -4.20
CA GLU A 59 18.99 -1.62 -5.31
C GLU A 59 18.14 -1.48 -6.59
N SER A 60 16.86 -1.14 -6.44
CA SER A 60 15.93 -0.96 -7.56
C SER A 60 14.88 0.10 -7.21
N PRO A 61 14.11 0.64 -8.18
CA PRO A 61 13.09 1.63 -7.87
C PRO A 61 12.05 1.10 -6.88
N ILE A 62 11.68 1.95 -5.92
CA ILE A 62 10.61 1.67 -4.96
C ILE A 62 9.32 1.48 -5.74
N LYS A 63 8.66 0.34 -5.54
CA LYS A 63 7.35 0.02 -6.14
C LYS A 63 6.21 0.25 -5.17
N CYS A 64 6.43 -0.06 -3.89
CA CYS A 64 5.44 0.11 -2.84
C CYS A 64 6.03 0.79 -1.62
N PHE A 65 5.20 1.56 -0.96
CA PHE A 65 5.63 2.35 0.18
C PHE A 65 4.48 2.42 1.19
N THR A 66 4.75 2.09 2.45
CA THR A 66 3.76 2.15 3.52
C THR A 66 4.40 2.39 4.88
N SER A 67 3.63 2.80 5.88
CA SER A 67 4.08 2.85 7.27
C SER A 67 3.42 1.76 8.09
N CYS A 68 4.19 1.12 8.96
CA CYS A 68 3.71 0.20 9.98
C CYS A 68 4.15 0.73 11.34
N GLY A 69 3.24 1.35 12.07
CA GLY A 69 3.51 2.07 13.31
C GLY A 69 4.63 3.10 13.15
N ASN A 70 5.70 2.94 13.94
CA ASN A 70 6.83 3.87 13.94
C ASN A 70 7.85 3.63 12.83
N VAL A 71 7.77 2.51 12.11
CA VAL A 71 8.66 2.23 10.98
C VAL A 71 8.06 2.68 9.65
N LEU A 72 8.92 2.75 8.66
CA LEU A 72 8.59 3.00 7.27
C LEU A 72 9.06 1.80 6.46
N VAL A 73 8.22 1.32 5.56
CA VAL A 73 8.46 0.09 4.81
C VAL A 73 8.44 0.43 3.33
N ALA A 74 9.51 0.09 2.63
CA ALA A 74 9.65 0.26 1.20
C ALA A 74 9.91 -1.10 0.55
N ALA A 75 9.15 -1.43 -0.50
CA ALA A 75 9.48 -2.56 -1.35
C ALA A 75 10.23 -2.08 -2.59
N SER A 76 11.38 -2.70 -2.83
CA SER A 76 12.25 -2.43 -3.99
C SER A 76 12.66 -3.80 -4.54
N GLY A 77 12.15 -4.12 -5.74
CA GLY A 77 12.31 -5.43 -6.37
C GLY A 77 11.67 -6.52 -5.50
N GLU A 78 12.47 -7.52 -5.15
CA GLU A 78 12.08 -8.68 -4.33
C GLU A 78 12.29 -8.44 -2.82
N THR A 79 12.90 -7.32 -2.45
CA THR A 79 13.32 -7.04 -1.07
C THR A 79 12.41 -6.00 -0.41
N ILE A 80 12.06 -6.25 0.85
CA ILE A 80 11.40 -5.28 1.72
C ILE A 80 12.45 -4.62 2.62
N TYR A 81 12.53 -3.31 2.58
CA TYR A 81 13.41 -2.48 3.41
C TYR A 81 12.61 -1.79 4.51
N ILE A 82 13.07 -1.92 5.75
CA ILE A 82 12.41 -1.33 6.92
C ILE A 82 13.29 -0.22 7.49
N PHE A 83 12.71 0.98 7.60
CA PHE A 83 13.38 2.18 8.08
C PHE A 83 12.79 2.66 9.41
N ARG A 84 13.66 3.00 10.36
CA ARG A 84 13.29 3.71 11.59
C ARG A 84 13.48 5.20 11.41
N ASN A 85 12.53 5.99 11.92
CA ASN A 85 12.55 7.45 11.85
C ASN A 85 12.76 7.98 10.42
N SER A 86 12.25 7.26 9.43
CA SER A 86 12.38 7.59 8.00
C SER A 86 13.82 7.75 7.50
N ARG A 87 14.83 7.23 8.21
CA ARG A 87 16.25 7.44 7.84
C ARG A 87 17.11 6.21 8.04
N TYR A 88 16.97 5.54 9.16
CA TYR A 88 17.88 4.46 9.55
C TYR A 88 17.34 3.12 9.05
N LEU A 89 18.05 2.46 8.15
CA LEU A 89 17.72 1.09 7.74
C LEU A 89 17.88 0.15 8.95
N LEU A 90 16.79 -0.49 9.36
CA LEU A 90 16.79 -1.49 10.43
C LEU A 90 17.09 -2.88 9.87
N GLN A 91 16.36 -3.28 8.83
CA GLN A 91 16.37 -4.66 8.34
C GLN A 91 15.99 -4.72 6.87
N ARG A 92 16.50 -5.75 6.19
CA ARG A 92 16.13 -6.16 4.83
C ARG A 92 15.48 -7.53 4.91
N LEU A 93 14.34 -7.71 4.27
CA LEU A 93 13.62 -8.99 4.20
C LEU A 93 13.66 -9.49 2.76
N GLN A 94 14.39 -10.58 2.55
CA GLN A 94 14.60 -11.22 1.25
C GLN A 94 13.98 -12.62 1.26
N HIS A 95 12.66 -12.69 1.15
CA HIS A 95 11.94 -13.97 1.11
C HIS A 95 11.00 -14.11 -0.09
N HIS A 96 10.71 -13.02 -0.79
CA HIS A 96 10.04 -13.10 -2.08
C HIS A 96 11.07 -13.43 -3.15
N THR A 97 10.65 -14.21 -4.14
CA THR A 97 11.44 -14.53 -5.33
C THR A 97 10.98 -13.74 -6.55
N ASN A 98 9.85 -13.05 -6.44
CA ASN A 98 9.32 -12.18 -7.49
C ASN A 98 9.19 -10.77 -6.95
N ILE A 99 9.04 -9.82 -7.86
CA ILE A 99 8.90 -8.40 -7.54
C ILE A 99 7.65 -8.19 -6.68
N ILE A 100 7.80 -7.41 -5.61
CA ILE A 100 6.72 -7.08 -4.69
C ILE A 100 5.88 -5.94 -5.29
N THR A 101 4.58 -6.20 -5.47
CA THR A 101 3.63 -5.31 -6.14
C THR A 101 2.77 -4.50 -5.20
N HIS A 102 2.54 -4.98 -3.97
CA HIS A 102 1.71 -4.29 -2.98
C HIS A 102 2.18 -4.53 -1.54
N LEU A 103 1.95 -3.53 -0.69
CA LEU A 103 2.18 -3.58 0.77
C LEU A 103 0.97 -3.04 1.53
N CYS A 104 0.62 -3.67 2.65
CA CYS A 104 -0.39 -3.20 3.61
C CYS A 104 0.13 -3.28 5.04
N SER A 105 -0.11 -2.25 5.85
CA SER A 105 -0.07 -2.39 7.30
C SER A 105 -1.45 -2.83 7.82
N LEU A 106 -1.48 -3.74 8.79
CA LEU A 106 -2.69 -4.17 9.50
C LEU A 106 -2.60 -3.74 10.97
N GLU A 107 -3.32 -2.67 11.34
CA GLU A 107 -3.39 -2.15 12.72
C GLU A 107 -2.00 -2.08 13.41
N ASP A 108 -0.96 -1.73 12.64
CA ASP A 108 0.45 -1.67 13.06
C ASP A 108 1.03 -2.96 13.69
N SER A 109 0.30 -4.06 13.59
CA SER A 109 0.66 -5.35 14.20
C SER A 109 1.28 -6.29 13.18
N PHE A 110 0.79 -6.25 11.94
CA PHE A 110 1.29 -7.07 10.85
C PHE A 110 1.54 -6.24 9.59
N LEU A 111 2.48 -6.69 8.79
CA LEU A 111 2.69 -6.20 7.43
C LEU A 111 2.28 -7.31 6.46
N VAL A 112 1.52 -6.97 5.43
CA VAL A 112 1.20 -7.87 4.31
C VAL A 112 1.94 -7.40 3.08
N SER A 113 2.62 -8.33 2.43
CA SER A 113 3.32 -8.09 1.16
C SER A 113 2.82 -9.07 0.11
N VAL A 114 2.63 -8.58 -1.12
CA VAL A 114 2.17 -9.39 -2.26
C VAL A 114 3.18 -9.27 -3.39
N ASP A 115 3.54 -10.39 -4.00
CA ASP A 115 4.40 -10.45 -5.19
C ASP A 115 3.61 -10.59 -6.51
N GLU A 116 4.27 -10.35 -7.65
CA GLU A 116 3.69 -10.55 -9.00
C GLU A 116 3.23 -12.01 -9.23
N GLY A 117 3.87 -12.96 -8.55
CA GLY A 117 3.51 -14.38 -8.62
C GLY A 117 2.24 -14.74 -7.82
N GLY A 118 1.61 -13.80 -7.11
CA GLY A 118 0.46 -14.03 -6.24
C GLY A 118 0.79 -14.65 -4.87
N LEU A 119 2.06 -14.75 -4.50
CA LEU A 119 2.47 -15.09 -3.13
C LEU A 119 2.27 -13.88 -2.22
N THR A 120 1.37 -14.04 -1.27
CA THR A 120 1.13 -13.09 -0.19
C THR A 120 1.78 -13.60 1.08
N GLN A 121 2.61 -12.79 1.72
CA GLN A 121 3.26 -13.10 2.98
C GLN A 121 2.83 -12.10 4.05
N VAL A 122 2.64 -12.62 5.26
CA VAL A 122 2.28 -11.82 6.44
C VAL A 122 3.45 -11.86 7.41
N TRP A 123 3.91 -10.69 7.78
CA TRP A 123 5.05 -10.46 8.64
C TRP A 123 4.58 -9.91 9.98
N ASN A 124 5.20 -10.36 11.05
CA ASN A 124 5.04 -9.73 12.35
C ASN A 124 5.77 -8.39 12.37
N SER A 125 5.11 -7.30 12.74
CA SER A 125 5.72 -5.95 12.78
C SER A 125 6.85 -5.81 13.83
N LYS A 126 6.89 -6.67 14.85
CA LYS A 126 7.87 -6.61 15.94
C LYS A 126 9.08 -7.49 15.67
N SER A 127 8.86 -8.75 15.32
CA SER A 127 9.96 -9.71 15.06
C SER A 127 10.39 -9.77 13.59
N TRP A 128 9.57 -9.26 12.67
CA TRP A 128 9.76 -9.40 11.21
C TRP A 128 9.87 -10.85 10.73
N GLU A 129 9.32 -11.77 11.50
CA GLU A 129 9.18 -13.16 11.11
C GLU A 129 7.89 -13.38 10.32
N ILE A 130 7.90 -14.37 9.45
CA ILE A 130 6.74 -14.74 8.64
C ILE A 130 5.76 -15.52 9.51
N VAL A 131 4.58 -14.98 9.68
CA VAL A 131 3.48 -15.59 10.44
C VAL A 131 2.70 -16.55 9.53
N SER A 132 2.46 -16.12 8.29
CA SER A 132 1.66 -16.88 7.34
C SER A 132 2.01 -16.50 5.91
N HIS A 133 1.64 -17.38 4.98
CA HIS A 133 1.67 -17.13 3.56
C HIS A 133 0.40 -17.69 2.92
N ILE A 134 -0.06 -17.05 1.85
CA ILE A 134 -1.21 -17.42 1.02
C ILE A 134 -0.73 -17.34 -0.42
N LYS A 135 -1.00 -18.38 -1.22
CA LYS A 135 -0.68 -18.38 -2.65
C LYS A 135 -1.96 -18.24 -3.47
N PHE A 136 -2.09 -17.12 -4.16
CA PHE A 136 -3.14 -16.90 -5.13
C PHE A 136 -2.74 -17.48 -6.49
N SER A 137 -3.70 -18.08 -7.18
CA SER A 137 -3.52 -18.50 -8.57
C SER A 137 -3.70 -17.28 -9.47
N THR A 138 -2.65 -16.82 -10.14
CA THR A 138 -2.69 -15.63 -11.01
C THR A 138 -3.74 -15.73 -12.12
N LYS A 139 -4.08 -16.94 -12.57
CA LYS A 139 -5.13 -17.19 -13.56
C LYS A 139 -6.54 -16.98 -13.01
N ALA A 140 -6.79 -17.41 -11.78
CA ALA A 140 -8.11 -17.34 -11.16
C ALA A 140 -8.34 -16.04 -10.39
N PHE A 141 -7.30 -15.53 -9.75
CA PHE A 141 -7.32 -14.35 -8.89
C PHE A 141 -5.94 -13.68 -8.90
N CYS A 142 -5.72 -12.77 -9.85
CA CYS A 142 -4.52 -11.94 -9.90
C CYS A 142 -4.76 -10.71 -9.02
N VAL A 143 -4.03 -10.59 -7.92
CA VAL A 143 -4.17 -9.48 -6.97
C VAL A 143 -3.70 -8.18 -7.64
N THR A 144 -4.58 -7.18 -7.66
CA THR A 144 -4.32 -5.85 -8.24
C THR A 144 -4.41 -4.72 -7.22
N SER A 145 -5.06 -4.97 -6.10
CA SER A 145 -5.24 -4.00 -5.02
C SER A 145 -5.53 -4.73 -3.73
N LEU A 146 -5.25 -4.07 -2.61
CA LEU A 146 -5.50 -4.63 -1.30
C LEU A 146 -5.71 -3.52 -0.27
N ILE A 147 -6.51 -3.82 0.75
CA ILE A 147 -6.77 -2.91 1.85
C ILE A 147 -7.09 -3.69 3.12
N ASN A 148 -6.78 -3.10 4.27
CA ASN A 148 -7.28 -3.52 5.57
C ASN A 148 -8.53 -2.69 5.93
N PRO A 149 -9.75 -3.28 5.88
CA PRO A 149 -10.94 -2.52 6.24
C PRO A 149 -10.95 -2.11 7.71
N ILE A 150 -11.62 -1.01 8.04
CA ILE A 150 -11.72 -0.53 9.43
C ILE A 150 -12.48 -1.55 10.29
N ASN A 151 -11.94 -1.88 11.47
CA ASN A 151 -12.44 -2.88 12.43
C ASN A 151 -12.39 -4.33 11.93
N TYR A 152 -11.63 -4.60 10.87
CA TYR A 152 -11.43 -5.94 10.31
C TYR A 152 -10.05 -6.46 10.75
N LYS A 153 -9.90 -6.70 12.05
CA LYS A 153 -8.65 -7.21 12.64
C LYS A 153 -8.17 -8.46 11.92
N ASN A 154 -6.90 -8.45 11.52
CA ASN A 154 -6.20 -9.50 10.78
C ASN A 154 -6.83 -9.87 9.43
N LYS A 155 -7.74 -9.04 8.91
CA LYS A 155 -8.43 -9.31 7.65
C LYS A 155 -8.00 -8.35 6.57
N VAL A 156 -7.82 -8.88 5.37
CA VAL A 156 -7.45 -8.11 4.20
C VAL A 156 -8.45 -8.40 3.11
N LEU A 157 -8.94 -7.32 2.51
CA LEU A 157 -9.73 -7.37 1.29
C LEU A 157 -8.77 -7.26 0.13
N PHE A 158 -8.74 -8.30 -0.70
CA PHE A 158 -7.97 -8.33 -1.94
C PHE A 158 -8.91 -8.05 -3.11
N GLY A 159 -8.48 -7.19 -4.01
CA GLY A 159 -9.10 -6.98 -5.32
C GLY A 159 -8.33 -7.68 -6.42
N SER A 160 -9.04 -8.13 -7.44
CA SER A 160 -8.45 -8.88 -8.54
C SER A 160 -8.64 -8.25 -9.91
N TYR A 161 -7.75 -8.60 -10.83
CA TYR A 161 -7.89 -8.31 -12.27
C TYR A 161 -9.15 -8.94 -12.87
N GLN A 162 -9.61 -10.07 -12.34
CA GLN A 162 -10.84 -10.73 -12.76
C GLN A 162 -12.12 -10.00 -12.27
N GLY A 163 -11.97 -8.94 -11.47
CA GLY A 163 -13.09 -8.16 -10.95
C GLY A 163 -13.72 -8.69 -9.67
N SER A 164 -13.33 -9.88 -9.22
CA SER A 164 -13.75 -10.46 -7.95
C SER A 164 -12.98 -9.85 -6.77
N LEU A 165 -13.59 -9.87 -5.58
CA LEU A 165 -12.91 -9.56 -4.33
C LEU A 165 -12.88 -10.79 -3.44
N GLN A 166 -11.85 -10.90 -2.62
CA GLN A 166 -11.78 -11.92 -1.58
C GLN A 166 -11.41 -11.28 -0.25
N LEU A 167 -12.18 -11.60 0.80
CA LEU A 167 -11.86 -11.23 2.16
C LEU A 167 -11.22 -12.42 2.86
N TRP A 168 -10.00 -12.22 3.36
CA TRP A 168 -9.24 -13.26 4.04
C TRP A 168 -8.92 -12.85 5.46
N ASP A 169 -8.98 -13.81 6.39
CA ASP A 169 -8.21 -13.73 7.63
C ASP A 169 -6.80 -14.22 7.34
N VAL A 170 -5.85 -13.28 7.26
CA VAL A 170 -4.52 -13.59 6.76
C VAL A 170 -3.66 -14.33 7.79
N VAL A 171 -3.98 -14.22 9.08
CA VAL A 171 -3.26 -14.94 10.16
C VAL A 171 -3.68 -16.40 10.19
N SER A 172 -5.00 -16.66 10.15
CA SER A 172 -5.53 -18.03 10.14
C SER A 172 -5.55 -18.70 8.76
N LYS A 173 -5.15 -17.96 7.70
CA LYS A 173 -5.16 -18.41 6.30
C LYS A 173 -6.55 -18.87 5.81
N LYS A 174 -7.61 -18.24 6.32
CA LYS A 174 -8.99 -18.60 5.98
C LYS A 174 -9.59 -17.59 5.03
N LEU A 175 -10.11 -18.07 3.91
CA LEU A 175 -11.02 -17.30 3.07
C LEU A 175 -12.33 -17.12 3.84
N ILE A 176 -12.67 -15.88 4.17
CA ILE A 176 -13.91 -15.54 4.89
C ILE A 176 -15.06 -15.42 3.90
N TYR A 177 -14.83 -14.70 2.81
CA TYR A 177 -15.88 -14.39 1.84
C TYR A 177 -15.32 -14.17 0.44
N TRP A 178 -16.07 -14.63 -0.55
CA TRP A 178 -15.81 -14.41 -1.97
C TRP A 178 -16.93 -13.55 -2.55
N PHE A 179 -16.59 -12.34 -2.99
CA PHE A 179 -17.54 -11.45 -3.65
C PHE A 179 -17.58 -11.82 -5.13
N LYS A 180 -18.78 -12.04 -5.69
CA LYS A 180 -18.96 -12.52 -7.08
C LYS A 180 -18.40 -11.58 -8.16
N GLY A 181 -17.92 -10.40 -7.78
CA GLY A 181 -17.16 -9.49 -8.61
C GLY A 181 -18.04 -8.48 -9.33
N PHE A 182 -17.38 -7.56 -10.02
CA PHE A 182 -18.02 -6.35 -10.59
C PHE A 182 -17.90 -6.26 -12.11
N ASP A 183 -17.66 -7.39 -12.79
CA ASP A 183 -17.54 -7.52 -14.26
C ASP A 183 -16.46 -6.65 -14.92
N SER A 184 -15.52 -6.13 -14.13
CA SER A 184 -14.37 -5.36 -14.61
C SER A 184 -13.22 -5.47 -13.62
N ALA A 185 -11.98 -5.35 -14.10
CA ALA A 185 -10.79 -5.42 -13.26
C ALA A 185 -10.82 -4.37 -12.14
N VAL A 186 -10.54 -4.81 -10.91
CA VAL A 186 -10.39 -3.90 -9.77
C VAL A 186 -9.03 -3.23 -9.88
N THR A 187 -9.00 -1.90 -9.87
CA THR A 187 -7.77 -1.13 -10.02
C THR A 187 -7.32 -0.50 -8.71
N CYS A 188 -8.25 -0.12 -7.85
CA CYS A 188 -7.95 0.40 -6.52
C CYS A 188 -9.08 0.11 -5.53
N LEU A 189 -8.74 0.02 -4.26
CA LEU A 189 -9.66 -0.12 -3.14
C LEU A 189 -9.39 1.00 -2.14
N GLN A 190 -10.45 1.64 -1.64
CA GLN A 190 -10.32 2.66 -0.60
C GLN A 190 -11.40 2.48 0.46
N GLN A 191 -10.99 2.53 1.72
CA GLN A 191 -11.91 2.45 2.85
C GLN A 191 -12.77 3.70 2.89
N ALA A 192 -14.09 3.53 2.89
CA ALA A 192 -15.01 4.65 3.10
C ALA A 192 -15.01 5.06 4.59
N PRO A 193 -15.35 6.31 4.94
CA PRO A 193 -15.48 6.77 6.33
C PRO A 193 -16.79 6.25 6.97
N ALA A 194 -17.12 4.98 6.75
CA ALA A 194 -18.28 4.28 7.26
C ALA A 194 -17.94 2.81 7.52
N PHE A 195 -18.57 2.21 8.52
CA PHE A 195 -18.28 0.83 8.91
C PHE A 195 -18.67 -0.17 7.83
N ASN A 196 -17.77 -1.12 7.54
CA ASN A 196 -17.95 -2.17 6.54
C ASN A 196 -18.12 -1.66 5.09
N VAL A 197 -17.94 -0.36 4.82
CA VAL A 197 -18.12 0.18 3.47
C VAL A 197 -16.75 0.40 2.83
N CYS A 198 -16.61 -0.04 1.58
CA CYS A 198 -15.42 0.15 0.77
C CYS A 198 -15.81 0.74 -0.58
N ALA A 199 -14.95 1.59 -1.13
CA ALA A 199 -15.02 2.03 -2.51
C ALA A 199 -14.11 1.16 -3.37
N ILE A 200 -14.65 0.73 -4.51
CA ILE A 200 -13.99 -0.16 -5.45
C ILE A 200 -13.90 0.59 -6.77
N GLY A 201 -12.68 0.91 -7.18
CA GLY A 201 -12.39 1.49 -8.48
C GLY A 201 -12.18 0.39 -9.51
N LEU A 202 -12.81 0.55 -10.66
CA LEU A 202 -12.77 -0.42 -11.74
C LEU A 202 -12.07 0.15 -12.99
N ALA A 203 -11.53 -0.74 -13.81
CA ALA A 203 -10.86 -0.38 -15.06
C ALA A 203 -11.79 0.22 -16.14
N ASP A 204 -13.10 0.00 -16.03
CA ASP A 204 -14.12 0.55 -16.92
C ASP A 204 -14.61 1.95 -16.51
N GLY A 205 -13.98 2.57 -15.50
CA GLY A 205 -14.34 3.90 -15.02
C GLY A 205 -15.50 3.92 -14.03
N ARG A 206 -16.01 2.76 -13.60
CA ARG A 206 -16.98 2.71 -12.50
C ARG A 206 -16.29 2.77 -11.14
N VAL A 207 -16.93 3.48 -10.20
CA VAL A 207 -16.62 3.43 -8.77
C VAL A 207 -17.83 2.85 -8.05
N VAL A 208 -17.64 1.73 -7.37
CA VAL A 208 -18.71 1.04 -6.64
C VAL A 208 -18.49 1.23 -5.14
N ILE A 209 -19.47 1.81 -4.47
CA ILE A 209 -19.53 1.90 -3.01
C ILE A 209 -20.29 0.70 -2.50
N HIS A 210 -19.63 -0.16 -1.76
CA HIS A 210 -20.13 -1.49 -1.43
C HIS A 210 -20.01 -1.80 0.06
N ASN A 211 -21.04 -2.41 0.63
CA ASN A 211 -21.05 -2.88 2.01
C ASN A 211 -20.55 -4.33 2.09
N LEU A 212 -19.34 -4.50 2.60
CA LEU A 212 -18.63 -5.78 2.70
C LEU A 212 -19.32 -6.81 3.60
N LYS A 213 -20.10 -6.37 4.59
CA LYS A 213 -20.76 -7.28 5.55
C LYS A 213 -22.00 -7.94 4.95
N TYR A 214 -22.76 -7.18 4.17
CA TYR A 214 -24.03 -7.63 3.62
C TYR A 214 -23.92 -8.02 2.14
N ASP A 215 -22.76 -7.80 1.50
CA ASP A 215 -22.55 -7.96 0.06
C ASP A 215 -23.59 -7.16 -0.75
N ILE A 216 -23.77 -5.88 -0.38
CA ILE A 216 -24.75 -4.98 -1.02
C ILE A 216 -24.02 -3.76 -1.58
N THR A 217 -24.22 -3.53 -2.88
CA THR A 217 -23.82 -2.27 -3.52
C THR A 217 -24.75 -1.15 -3.08
N LEU A 218 -24.18 -0.14 -2.42
CA LEU A 218 -24.90 1.02 -1.92
C LEU A 218 -25.09 2.05 -3.04
N MET A 219 -24.03 2.32 -3.79
CA MET A 219 -24.01 3.31 -4.86
C MET A 219 -23.01 2.90 -5.93
N THR A 220 -23.27 3.29 -7.17
CA THR A 220 -22.34 3.16 -8.28
C THR A 220 -22.23 4.51 -8.98
N PHE A 221 -21.00 4.96 -9.19
CA PHE A 221 -20.67 6.10 -10.00
C PHE A 221 -19.98 5.61 -11.27
N ALA A 222 -20.10 6.34 -12.37
CA ALA A 222 -19.43 6.05 -13.62
C ALA A 222 -18.84 7.34 -14.18
N GLN A 223 -17.65 7.23 -14.76
CA GLN A 223 -17.02 8.31 -15.52
C GLN A 223 -16.50 7.77 -16.86
N ASP A 224 -16.50 8.64 -17.87
CA ASP A 224 -16.01 8.30 -19.22
C ASP A 224 -14.48 8.42 -19.34
N GLY A 225 -13.79 8.84 -18.27
CA GLY A 225 -12.35 9.09 -18.25
C GLY A 225 -11.44 7.84 -18.22
N GLY A 226 -12.02 6.65 -18.40
CA GLY A 226 -11.31 5.38 -18.34
C GLY A 226 -11.04 4.89 -16.91
N ALA A 227 -10.03 4.03 -16.78
CA ALA A 227 -9.74 3.29 -15.55
C ALA A 227 -9.53 4.19 -14.33
N ILE A 228 -10.18 3.82 -13.21
CA ILE A 228 -9.98 4.52 -11.93
C ILE A 228 -8.57 4.23 -11.43
N THR A 229 -7.78 5.27 -11.16
CA THR A 229 -6.39 5.11 -10.68
C THR A 229 -6.27 5.25 -9.16
N SER A 230 -7.14 6.06 -8.54
CA SER A 230 -7.14 6.29 -7.10
C SER A 230 -8.50 6.81 -6.64
N ILE A 231 -8.83 6.54 -5.37
CA ILE A 231 -10.03 7.05 -4.70
C ILE A 231 -9.57 7.61 -3.35
N GLY A 232 -10.05 8.79 -3.00
CA GLY A 232 -9.80 9.42 -1.71
C GLY A 232 -11.10 9.91 -1.08
N PHE A 233 -11.26 9.68 0.22
CA PHE A 233 -12.40 10.22 0.96
C PHE A 233 -11.98 11.43 1.78
N ARG A 234 -12.73 12.53 1.61
CA ARG A 234 -12.54 13.69 2.47
C ARG A 234 -13.14 13.41 3.84
N SER A 235 -12.30 13.27 4.86
CA SER A 235 -12.77 13.27 6.25
C SER A 235 -12.85 14.73 6.74
N GLY A 236 -14.07 15.19 7.03
CA GLY A 236 -14.32 16.58 7.43
C GLY A 236 -13.66 16.99 8.75
N MET A 237 -13.11 16.04 9.52
CA MET A 237 -12.64 16.29 10.89
C MET A 237 -11.18 16.74 10.99
N PHE A 238 -10.33 16.54 9.95
CA PHE A 238 -8.90 16.88 10.03
C PHE A 238 -8.24 17.41 8.75
N GLY A 239 -9.00 17.75 7.69
CA GLY A 239 -8.45 18.42 6.51
C GLY A 239 -7.38 17.64 5.72
N LEU A 240 -7.07 16.40 6.13
CA LEU A 240 -6.20 15.48 5.42
C LEU A 240 -7.08 14.50 4.65
N ILE A 241 -6.82 14.40 3.35
CA ILE A 241 -7.34 13.33 2.50
C ILE A 241 -6.49 12.11 2.86
N LEU A 242 -7.14 11.05 3.35
CA LEU A 242 -6.54 9.73 3.56
C LEU A 242 -6.93 8.80 2.42
#